data_AF-A0AA96TAM3-F1
#
_entry.id   AF-A0AA96TAM3-F1
#
_cell.length_a   1.000
_cell.length_b   1.000
_cell.length_c   1.000
_cell.angle_alpha   90.00
_cell.angle_beta   90.00
_cell.angle_gamma   90.00
#
_symmetry.space_group_name_H-M   'P 1'
#
loop_
_entity.id
_entity.type
_entity.pdbx_description
1 polymer ?
#
loop_
_entity_poly.entity_id
_entity_poly.type
_entity_poly.pdbx_seq_one_letter_code
_entity_poly.pdbx_strand_id
1 'polypeptide(L)'
;MDGLLRVVPEELVAASNEFSTKAGTVGNLTSEMMNLVVSLSGGWEGEGSTAYIGKFKNLEEDIQKIVRMIQEHSSDLNEMANRYKGGEAEVVELAQSLPGDVIV
;
A
#
# COMPACT_ATOMS: atom_id res chain seq x y z
N MET A 1 23.17 7.65 -2.35
CA MET A 1 21.74 7.32 -2.50
C MET A 1 21.24 8.19 -3.62
N ASP A 2 21.38 7.71 -4.86
CA ASP A 2 21.09 8.49 -6.07
C ASP A 2 19.68 8.11 -6.53
N GLY A 3 18.70 8.70 -5.86
CA GLY A 3 17.28 8.41 -6.05
C GLY A 3 16.52 9.71 -6.08
N LEU A 4 16.61 10.42 -7.21
CA LEU A 4 15.80 11.62 -7.44
C LEU A 4 14.33 11.20 -7.43
N LEU A 5 13.58 11.58 -6.38
CA LEU A 5 12.13 11.41 -6.37
C LEU A 5 11.57 12.26 -7.51
N ARG A 6 11.04 11.63 -8.56
CA ARG A 6 10.46 12.33 -9.72
C ARG A 6 9.06 12.91 -9.44
N VAL A 7 8.58 12.74 -8.22
CA VAL A 7 7.27 13.16 -7.72
C VAL A 7 7.48 13.85 -6.38
N VAL A 8 6.63 14.81 -6.06
CA VAL A 8 6.71 15.52 -4.78
C VAL A 8 6.32 14.53 -3.67
N PRO A 9 7.05 14.47 -2.53
CA PRO A 9 6.76 13.54 -1.44
C PRO A 9 5.28 13.53 -1.01
N GLU A 10 4.61 14.68 -1.04
CA GLU A 10 3.19 14.84 -0.72
C GLU A 10 2.28 14.06 -1.68
N GLU A 11 2.54 14.13 -2.98
CA GLU A 11 1.75 13.42 -4.00
C GLU A 11 1.94 11.91 -3.87
N LEU A 12 3.16 11.48 -3.54
CA LEU A 12 3.48 10.08 -3.29
C LEU A 12 2.68 9.52 -2.11
N VAL A 13 2.71 10.23 -0.98
CA VAL A 13 1.94 9.89 0.24
C VAL A 13 0.43 9.84 -0.06
N ALA A 14 -0.09 10.82 -0.79
CA ALA A 14 -1.50 10.88 -1.14
C ALA A 14 -1.94 9.67 -1.99
N ALA A 15 -1.18 9.35 -3.05
CA ALA A 15 -1.46 8.21 -3.91
C ALA A 15 -1.35 6.87 -3.15
N SER A 16 -0.34 6.71 -2.29
CA SER A 16 -0.18 5.53 -1.44
C SER A 16 -1.36 5.30 -0.51
N ASN A 17 -1.83 6.36 0.16
CA ASN A 17 -2.97 6.29 1.07
C ASN A 17 -4.27 5.96 0.34
N GLU A 18 -4.47 6.52 -0.86
CA GLU A 18 -5.62 6.17 -1.70
C GLU A 18 -5.58 4.69 -2.08
N PHE A 19 -4.42 4.19 -2.54
CA PHE A 19 -4.25 2.80 -2.94
C PHE A 19 -4.50 1.84 -1.76
N SER A 20 -3.99 2.17 -0.58
CA SER A 20 -4.23 1.43 0.67
C SER A 20 -5.72 1.39 1.04
N THR A 21 -6.43 2.51 0.89
CA THR A 21 -7.87 2.58 1.16
C THR A 21 -8.68 1.70 0.20
N LYS A 22 -8.35 1.74 -1.10
CA LYS A 22 -9.01 0.90 -2.11
C LYS A 22 -8.72 -0.58 -1.87
N ALA A 23 -7.49 -0.94 -1.53
CA ALA A 23 -7.12 -2.30 -1.16
C ALA A 23 -7.94 -2.79 0.04
N GLY A 24 -8.07 -1.98 1.10
CA GLY A 24 -8.91 -2.31 2.25
C GLY A 24 -10.38 -2.57 1.87
N THR A 25 -10.93 -1.76 0.97
CA THR A 25 -12.31 -1.94 0.48
C THR A 25 -12.47 -3.26 -0.29
N VAL A 26 -11.51 -3.58 -1.18
CA VAL A 26 -11.52 -4.84 -1.94
C VAL A 26 -11.38 -6.06 -1.02
N GLY A 27 -10.50 -5.96 -0.01
CA GLY A 27 -10.35 -7.00 1.01
C GLY A 27 -11.66 -7.25 1.77
N ASN A 28 -12.30 -6.19 2.27
CA ASN A 28 -13.56 -6.31 3.00
C ASN A 28 -14.68 -6.91 2.15
N LEU A 29 -14.86 -6.44 0.91
CA LEU A 29 -15.86 -6.97 0.00
C LEU A 29 -15.62 -8.46 -0.29
N THR A 30 -14.37 -8.87 -0.45
CA THR A 30 -14.02 -10.28 -0.69
C THR A 30 -14.37 -11.16 0.51
N SER A 31 -14.09 -10.70 1.73
CA SER A 31 -14.48 -11.40 2.97
C SER A 31 -16.01 -11.50 3.11
N GLU A 32 -16.75 -10.44 2.78
CA GLU A 32 -18.22 -10.45 2.76
C GLU A 32 -18.75 -11.48 1.75
N MET A 33 -18.18 -11.50 0.54
CA MET A 33 -18.54 -12.49 -0.48
C MET A 33 -18.25 -13.92 -0.01
N MET A 34 -17.13 -14.15 0.66
CA MET A 34 -16.80 -15.47 1.20
C MET A 34 -17.80 -15.92 2.27
N ASN A 35 -18.22 -15.02 3.16
CA ASN A 35 -19.26 -15.32 4.16
C ASN A 35 -20.59 -15.71 3.49
N LEU A 36 -20.98 -15.01 2.42
CA LEU A 36 -22.18 -15.36 1.65
C LEU A 36 -22.02 -16.75 1.01
N VAL A 37 -20.88 -17.04 0.38
CA VAL A 37 -20.60 -18.33 -0.26
C VAL A 37 -20.62 -19.48 0.76
N VAL A 38 -20.07 -19.29 1.96
CA VAL A 38 -20.13 -20.29 3.04
C VAL A 38 -21.56 -20.46 3.54
N SER A 39 -22.34 -19.38 3.67
CA SER A 39 -23.74 -19.49 4.11
C SER A 39 -24.60 -20.33 3.14
N LEU A 40 -24.30 -20.28 1.85
CA LEU A 40 -24.97 -21.08 0.82
C LEU A 40 -24.64 -22.58 0.93
N SER A 41 -23.50 -22.95 1.53
CA SER A 41 -23.09 -24.35 1.65
C SER A 41 -24.01 -25.17 2.57
N GLY A 42 -24.85 -24.52 3.39
CA GLY A 42 -25.84 -25.20 4.22
C GLY A 42 -27.08 -25.69 3.46
N GLY A 43 -27.34 -25.16 2.25
CA GLY A 43 -28.48 -25.54 1.40
C GLY A 43 -28.08 -26.05 0.01
N TRP A 44 -26.82 -25.89 -0.37
CA TRP A 44 -26.29 -26.33 -1.66
C TRP A 44 -25.18 -27.36 -1.44
N GLU A 45 -25.54 -28.63 -1.56
CA GLU A 45 -24.65 -29.78 -1.43
C GLU A 45 -24.20 -30.31 -2.80
N GLY A 46 -23.09 -31.05 -2.82
CA GLY A 46 -22.56 -31.71 -4.00
C GLY A 46 -21.22 -31.15 -4.50
N GLU A 47 -20.61 -31.87 -5.45
CA GLU A 47 -19.24 -31.60 -5.92
C GLU A 47 -19.08 -30.19 -6.53
N GLY A 48 -20.11 -29.67 -7.20
CA GLY A 48 -20.10 -28.32 -7.75
C GLY A 48 -20.02 -27.22 -6.67
N SER A 49 -20.73 -27.41 -5.55
CA SER A 49 -20.68 -26.50 -4.39
C SER A 49 -19.29 -26.50 -3.76
N THR A 50 -18.72 -27.70 -3.54
CA THR A 50 -17.35 -27.84 -3.02
C THR A 50 -16.32 -27.17 -3.92
N ALA A 51 -16.42 -27.36 -5.24
CA ALA A 51 -15.51 -26.73 -6.21
C ALA A 51 -15.63 -25.20 -6.21
N TYR A 52 -16.85 -24.67 -6.16
CA TYR A 52 -17.10 -23.22 -6.14
C TYR A 52 -16.57 -22.56 -4.85
N ILE A 53 -16.87 -23.15 -3.69
CA ILE A 53 -16.34 -22.68 -2.40
C ILE A 53 -14.82 -22.73 -2.39
N GLY A 54 -14.21 -23.79 -2.94
CA GLY A 54 -12.76 -23.91 -3.07
C GLY A 54 -12.14 -22.79 -3.92
N LYS A 55 -12.77 -22.44 -5.05
CA LYS A 55 -12.31 -21.31 -5.87
C LYS A 55 -12.41 -19.97 -5.15
N PHE A 56 -13.47 -19.77 -4.38
CA PHE A 56 -13.66 -18.55 -3.59
C PHE A 56 -12.64 -18.41 -2.46
N LYS A 57 -12.29 -19.49 -1.78
CA LYS A 57 -11.21 -19.51 -0.79
C LYS A 57 -9.88 -19.08 -1.39
N ASN A 58 -9.51 -19.65 -2.54
CA ASN A 58 -8.26 -19.29 -3.21
C ASN A 58 -8.25 -17.80 -3.60
N LEU A 59 -9.38 -17.28 -4.11
CA LEU A 59 -9.52 -15.86 -4.44
C LEU A 59 -9.36 -14.98 -3.19
N GLU A 60 -9.97 -15.35 -2.07
CA GLU A 60 -9.82 -14.64 -0.81
C GLU A 60 -8.35 -14.58 -0.36
N GLU A 61 -7.64 -15.71 -0.40
CA GLU A 61 -6.22 -15.77 -0.06
C GLU A 61 -5.36 -14.84 -0.95
N ASP A 62 -5.61 -14.86 -2.26
CA ASP A 62 -4.90 -14.02 -3.22
C ASP A 62 -5.17 -12.52 -2.97
N ILE A 63 -6.44 -12.15 -2.74
CA ILE A 63 -6.81 -10.77 -2.42
C ILE A 63 -6.18 -10.32 -1.10
N GLN A 64 -6.25 -11.13 -0.04
CA GLN A 64 -5.61 -10.80 1.23
C GLN A 64 -4.08 -10.61 1.09
N LYS A 65 -3.44 -11.37 0.19
CA LYS A 65 -2.02 -11.16 -0.14
C LYS A 65 -1.79 -9.83 -0.85
N ILE A 66 -2.61 -9.49 -1.85
CA ILE A 66 -2.54 -8.20 -2.55
C ILE A 66 -2.74 -7.03 -1.59
N VAL A 67 -3.72 -7.12 -0.69
CA VAL A 67 -3.99 -6.07 0.31
C VAL A 67 -2.77 -5.85 1.21
N ARG A 68 -2.14 -6.93 1.69
CA ARG A 68 -0.91 -6.83 2.49
C ARG A 68 0.24 -6.17 1.72
N MET A 69 0.47 -6.57 0.47
CA MET A 69 1.53 -5.98 -0.36
C MET A 69 1.28 -4.48 -0.61
N ILE A 70 0.04 -4.08 -0.85
CA ILE A 70 -0.32 -2.66 -1.03
C ILE A 70 -0.09 -1.86 0.25
N GLN A 71 -0.46 -2.41 1.41
CA GLN A 71 -0.25 -1.77 2.70
C GLN A 71 1.24 -1.60 3.01
N GLU A 72 2.05 -2.63 2.74
CA GLU A 72 3.51 -2.58 2.87
C GLU A 72 4.11 -1.51 1.97
N HIS A 73 3.83 -1.52 0.67
CA HIS A 73 4.30 -0.49 -0.25
C HIS A 73 3.83 0.91 0.13
N SER A 74 2.60 1.06 0.63
CA SER A 74 2.14 2.36 1.13
C SER A 74 2.97 2.83 2.32
N SER A 75 3.37 1.93 3.21
CA SER A 75 4.26 2.25 4.34
C SER A 75 5.66 2.63 3.85
N ASP A 76 6.22 1.85 2.92
CA ASP A 76 7.56 2.10 2.35
C ASP A 76 7.62 3.46 1.65
N LEU A 77 6.58 3.81 0.90
CA LEU A 77 6.48 5.09 0.20
C LEU A 77 6.37 6.28 1.16
N ASN A 78 5.62 6.12 2.25
CA ASN A 78 5.58 7.11 3.33
C ASN A 78 6.94 7.28 4.01
N GLU A 79 7.67 6.17 4.25
CA GLU A 79 9.01 6.22 4.83
C GLU A 79 10.01 6.90 3.88
N MET A 80 9.99 6.55 2.59
CA MET A 80 10.83 7.19 1.57
C MET A 80 10.56 8.70 1.48
N ALA A 81 9.30 9.11 1.47
CA ALA A 81 8.90 10.51 1.48
C ALA A 81 9.48 11.27 2.69
N ASN A 82 9.40 10.67 3.89
CA ASN A 82 9.93 11.26 5.11
C ASN A 82 11.46 11.35 5.10
N ARG A 83 12.15 10.30 4.65
CA ARG A 83 13.61 10.29 4.52
C ARG A 83 14.11 11.35 3.54
N TYR A 84 13.41 11.51 2.41
CA TYR A 84 13.72 12.55 1.42
C TYR A 84 13.61 13.96 2.02
N LYS A 85 12.50 14.25 2.72
CA LYS A 85 12.30 15.54 3.41
C LYS A 85 13.37 15.83 4.45
N GLY A 86 13.77 14.83 5.23
CA GLY A 86 14.82 14.97 6.23
C GLY A 86 16.18 15.28 5.61
N GLY A 87 16.57 14.55 4.57
CA GLY A 87 17.82 14.79 3.85
C GLY A 87 17.86 16.16 3.17
N GLU A 88 16.75 16.59 2.55
CA GLU A 88 16.67 17.92 1.94
C GLU A 88 16.80 19.04 2.99
N ALA A 89 16.16 18.89 4.15
CA ALA A 89 16.28 19.85 5.25
C ALA A 89 17.73 19.97 5.76
N GLU A 90 18.44 18.84 5.89
CA GLU A 90 19.86 18.81 6.27
C GLU A 90 20.75 19.49 5.22
N VAL A 91 20.48 19.27 3.93
CA VAL A 91 21.20 19.94 2.83
C VAL A 91 20.96 21.45 2.87
N VAL A 92 19.73 21.90 3.12
CA VAL A 92 19.39 23.32 3.24
C VAL A 92 20.10 23.96 4.45
N GLU A 93 20.09 23.29 5.60
CA GLU A 93 20.79 23.75 6.80
C GLU A 93 22.29 23.85 6.57
N LEU A 94 22.90 22.82 5.97
CA LEU A 94 24.31 22.83 5.62
C LEU A 94 24.63 23.97 4.65
N ALA A 95 23.81 24.18 3.61
CA ALA A 95 23.98 25.26 2.65
C ALA A 95 23.89 26.65 3.30
N GLN A 96 23.00 26.84 4.27
CA GLN A 96 22.90 28.09 5.05
C GLN A 96 24.12 28.31 5.97
N SER A 97 24.76 27.22 6.43
CA SER A 97 25.96 27.30 7.26
C SER A 97 27.25 27.62 6.47
N LEU A 98 27.21 27.51 5.14
CA LEU A 98 28.36 27.81 4.29
C LEU A 98 28.63 29.34 4.30
N PRO A 99 29.88 29.77 4.54
CA PRO A 99 30.25 31.18 4.43
C PRO A 99 29.98 31.70 3.01
N GLY A 100 29.16 32.76 2.90
CA GLY A 100 28.74 33.32 1.62
C GLY A 100 29.86 34.04 0.85
N ASP A 101 30.94 34.42 1.53
CA ASP A 101 32.13 34.99 0.90
C ASP A 101 33.37 34.61 1.72
N VAL A 102 34.41 34.13 1.05
CA VAL A 102 35.67 33.66 1.69
C VAL A 102 36.87 34.54 1.28
N ILE A 103 36.65 35.55 0.44
CA ILE A 103 37.68 36.49 -0.02
C ILE A 103 37.22 37.91 0.34
N VAL A 104 38.02 38.60 1.17
CA VAL A 104 37.87 40.02 1.54
C VAL A 104 39.06 40.80 1.00
#